data_AF-A0A7K3HK97-F1
#
_entry.id   AF-A0A7K3HK97-F1
#
_cell.length_a   1.000
_cell.length_b   1.000
_cell.length_c   1.000
_cell.angle_alpha   90.00
_cell.angle_beta   90.00
_cell.angle_gamma   90.00
#
_symmetry.space_group_name_H-M   'P 1'
#
loop_
_entity.id
_entity.type
_entity.pdbx_description
1 polymer ?
#
loop_
_entity_poly.entity_id
_entity_poly.type
_entity_poly.pdbx_seq_one_letter_code
_entity_poly.pdbx_strand_id
1 'polypeptide(L)'
;TQARRLLSALARALIAHRGEEAAAPELYPLHQLALEAAERHRLVPEQAAAHVNLADLDAAAGRVRDAAARYRSALEAAREAGDRALAGRVMESLGAAYEELEDWQRAADWYGRALALRLSRGELA
;
A
#
# COMPACT_ATOMS: atom_id res chain seq x y z
N THR A 1 10.71 -16.71 5.75
CA THR A 1 11.06 -17.96 5.03
C THR A 1 11.81 -17.64 3.75
N GLN A 2 12.49 -18.63 3.16
CA GLN A 2 13.19 -18.49 1.88
C GLN A 2 12.26 -18.06 0.73
N ALA A 3 11.01 -18.53 0.74
CA ALA A 3 9.97 -18.13 -0.22
C ALA A 3 9.70 -16.62 -0.24
N ARG A 4 9.50 -15.98 0.93
CA ARG A 4 9.27 -14.52 1.03
C ARG A 4 10.40 -13.72 0.37
N ARG A 5 11.65 -14.09 0.66
CA ARG A 5 12.83 -13.43 0.08
C ARG A 5 12.87 -13.54 -1.44
N LEU A 6 12.49 -14.70 -1.98
CA LEU A 6 12.43 -14.94 -3.42
C LEU A 6 11.30 -14.16 -4.08
N LEU A 7 10.10 -14.09 -3.47
CA LEU A 7 8.99 -13.27 -3.96
C LEU A 7 9.40 -11.79 -4.07
N SER A 8 9.99 -11.21 -3.01
CA SER A 8 10.46 -9.82 -3.04
C SER A 8 11.63 -9.59 -4.00
N ALA A 9 12.49 -10.59 -4.23
CA ALA A 9 13.57 -10.49 -5.21
C ALA A 9 13.04 -10.53 -6.65
N LEU A 10 12.08 -11.41 -6.92
CA LEU A 10 11.42 -11.51 -8.22
C LEU A 10 10.65 -10.22 -8.55
N ALA A 11 9.88 -9.69 -7.60
CA ALA A 11 9.16 -8.43 -7.79
C ALA A 11 10.11 -7.29 -8.19
N ARG A 12 11.20 -7.11 -7.44
CA ARG A 12 12.21 -6.08 -7.73
C ARG A 12 12.89 -6.29 -9.09
N ALA A 13 13.18 -7.54 -9.46
CA ALA A 13 13.80 -7.84 -10.75
C ALA A 13 12.86 -7.51 -11.92
N LEU A 14 11.57 -7.84 -11.80
CA LEU A 14 10.55 -7.51 -12.80
C LEU A 14 10.40 -5.99 -12.98
N ILE A 15 10.25 -5.26 -11.88
CA ILE A 15 10.15 -3.80 -11.90
C ILE A 15 11.40 -3.17 -12.51
N ALA A 16 12.60 -3.62 -12.12
CA ALA A 16 13.85 -3.06 -12.63
C ALA A 16 14.06 -3.30 -14.14
N HIS A 17 13.55 -4.43 -14.67
CA HIS A 17 13.76 -4.78 -16.07
C HIS A 17 12.69 -4.21 -17.02
N ARG A 18 11.43 -4.15 -16.56
CA ARG A 18 10.28 -3.83 -17.42
C ARG A 18 9.53 -2.56 -17.01
N GLY A 19 9.81 -2.02 -15.83
CA GLY A 19 8.96 -1.01 -15.20
C GLY A 19 7.74 -1.64 -14.54
N GLU A 20 7.09 -0.86 -13.68
CA GLU A 20 5.97 -1.32 -12.84
C GLU A 20 4.72 -1.63 -13.67
N GLU A 21 4.37 -0.76 -14.61
CA GLU A 21 3.19 -0.93 -15.46
C GLU A 21 3.31 -2.17 -16.36
N ALA A 22 4.43 -2.34 -17.06
CA ALA A 22 4.62 -3.46 -17.97
C ALA A 22 4.82 -4.81 -17.26
N ALA A 23 5.13 -4.81 -15.96
CA ALA A 23 5.23 -6.00 -15.12
C ALA A 23 3.98 -6.26 -14.27
N ALA A 24 2.96 -5.40 -14.34
CA ALA A 24 1.75 -5.52 -13.54
C ALA A 24 1.08 -6.91 -13.62
N PRO A 25 0.98 -7.57 -14.80
CA PRO A 25 0.40 -8.91 -14.91
C PRO A 25 1.14 -9.97 -14.08
N GLU A 26 2.45 -9.83 -13.92
CA GLU A 26 3.28 -10.72 -13.12
C GLU A 26 3.35 -10.31 -11.64
N LEU A 27 3.35 -9.01 -11.35
CA LEU A 27 3.41 -8.48 -9.99
C LEU A 27 2.12 -8.73 -9.21
N TYR A 28 0.96 -8.61 -9.86
CA TYR A 28 -0.33 -8.78 -9.19
C TYR A 28 -0.48 -10.16 -8.50
N PRO A 29 -0.38 -11.30 -9.21
CA PRO A 29 -0.47 -12.62 -8.57
C PRO A 29 0.66 -12.87 -7.57
N LEU A 30 1.84 -12.28 -7.78
CA LEU A 30 2.96 -12.38 -6.86
C LEU A 30 2.65 -11.72 -5.50
N HIS A 31 2.04 -10.54 -5.53
CA HIS A 31 1.65 -9.84 -4.30
C HIS A 31 0.41 -10.46 -3.63
N GLN A 32 -0.51 -11.06 -4.39
CA GLN A 32 -1.60 -11.89 -3.82
C GLN A 32 -1.04 -13.08 -3.04
N LEU A 33 -0.10 -13.81 -3.64
CA LEU A 33 0.55 -14.94 -2.97
C LEU A 33 1.33 -14.49 -1.71
N ALA A 34 2.00 -13.34 -1.78
CA ALA A 34 2.68 -12.76 -0.63
C ALA A 34 1.70 -12.40 0.49
N LEU A 35 0.55 -11.81 0.16
CA LEU A 35 -0.50 -11.47 1.12
C LEU A 35 -1.05 -12.72 1.81
N GLU A 36 -1.43 -13.75 1.04
CA GLU A 36 -1.94 -15.00 1.61
C GLU A 36 -0.93 -15.65 2.57
N ALA A 37 0.35 -15.66 2.20
CA ALA A 37 1.40 -16.19 3.05
C ALA A 37 1.56 -15.34 4.33
N ALA A 38 1.50 -14.02 4.21
CA ALA A 38 1.57 -13.11 5.35
C ALA A 38 0.38 -13.31 6.30
N GLU A 39 -0.84 -13.48 5.78
CA GLU A 39 -2.05 -13.76 6.56
C GLU A 39 -1.99 -15.09 7.30
N ARG A 40 -1.60 -16.17 6.62
CA ARG A 40 -1.45 -17.50 7.25
C ARG A 40 -0.49 -17.47 8.44
N HIS A 41 0.55 -16.65 8.35
CA HIS A 41 1.59 -16.54 9.36
C HIS A 41 1.44 -15.33 10.29
N ARG A 42 0.35 -14.55 10.15
CA ARG A 42 0.08 -13.31 10.90
C ARG A 42 1.26 -12.34 10.91
N LEU A 43 1.87 -12.16 9.75
CA LEU A 43 3.00 -11.27 9.53
C LEU A 43 2.47 -9.88 9.17
N VAL A 44 2.13 -9.09 10.18
CA VAL A 44 1.44 -7.80 10.01
C VAL A 44 2.22 -6.81 9.13
N PRO A 45 3.54 -6.62 9.27
CA PRO A 45 4.29 -5.73 8.39
C PRO A 45 4.23 -6.17 6.92
N GLU A 46 4.31 -7.47 6.66
CA GLU A 46 4.20 -8.05 5.32
C GLU A 46 2.79 -7.93 4.74
N GLN A 47 1.74 -8.08 5.55
CA GLN A 47 0.36 -7.83 5.13
C GLN A 47 0.22 -6.38 4.65
N ALA A 48 0.70 -5.42 5.44
CA ALA A 48 0.64 -4.01 5.09
C ALA A 48 1.34 -3.73 3.76
N ALA A 49 2.57 -4.24 3.58
CA ALA A 49 3.33 -4.09 2.34
C ALA A 49 2.64 -4.72 1.13
N ALA A 50 2.07 -5.93 1.28
CA ALA A 50 1.38 -6.61 0.20
C ALA A 50 0.08 -5.88 -0.20
N HIS A 51 -0.67 -5.36 0.78
CA HIS A 51 -1.84 -4.53 0.50
C HIS A 51 -1.50 -3.26 -0.25
N VAL A 52 -0.41 -2.55 0.12
CA VAL A 52 0.04 -1.35 -0.60
C VAL A 52 0.40 -1.69 -2.05
N ASN A 53 1.24 -2.70 -2.28
CA ASN A 53 1.65 -3.04 -3.64
C ASN A 53 0.45 -3.44 -4.53
N LEU A 54 -0.52 -4.18 -3.99
CA LEU A 54 -1.74 -4.51 -4.74
C LEU A 54 -2.62 -3.28 -4.98
N ALA A 55 -2.69 -2.37 -4.01
CA ALA A 55 -3.45 -1.13 -4.15
C ALA A 55 -2.84 -0.22 -5.22
N ASP A 56 -1.51 -0.07 -5.24
CA ASP A 56 -0.79 0.71 -6.25
C ASP A 56 -1.04 0.15 -7.66
N LEU A 57 -1.02 -1.18 -7.82
CA LEU A 57 -1.36 -1.84 -9.08
C LEU A 57 -2.84 -1.71 -9.46
N ASP A 58 -3.76 -1.71 -8.49
CA ASP A 58 -5.18 -1.46 -8.73
C ASP A 58 -5.41 0.00 -9.17
N ALA A 59 -4.74 0.96 -8.54
CA ALA A 59 -4.81 2.39 -8.89
C ALA A 59 -4.26 2.63 -10.30
N ALA A 60 -3.07 2.12 -10.61
CA ALA A 60 -2.46 2.24 -11.95
C ALA A 60 -3.33 1.65 -13.06
N ALA A 61 -4.18 0.66 -12.73
CA ALA A 61 -5.11 0.05 -13.67
C ALA A 61 -6.52 0.68 -13.67
N GLY A 62 -6.71 1.82 -12.99
CA GLY A 62 -8.00 2.52 -12.89
C GLY A 62 -9.04 1.82 -12.01
N ARG A 63 -8.67 0.78 -11.25
CA ARG A 63 -9.52 0.10 -10.26
C ARG A 63 -9.47 0.84 -8.91
N VAL A 64 -9.73 2.14 -8.95
CA VAL A 64 -9.53 3.06 -7.83
C VAL A 64 -10.30 2.67 -6.57
N ARG A 65 -11.50 2.10 -6.72
CA ARG A 65 -12.31 1.60 -5.58
C ARG A 65 -11.65 0.40 -4.89
N ASP A 66 -11.05 -0.50 -5.65
CA ASP A 66 -10.34 -1.66 -5.12
C ASP A 66 -9.03 -1.20 -4.45
N ALA A 67 -8.32 -0.27 -5.08
CA ALA A 67 -7.14 0.37 -4.49
C ALA A 67 -7.47 1.01 -3.13
N ALA A 68 -8.52 1.82 -3.05
CA ALA A 68 -8.96 2.44 -1.80
C ALA A 68 -9.33 1.39 -0.72
N ALA A 69 -9.93 0.26 -1.09
CA ALA A 69 -10.20 -0.83 -0.16
C ALA A 69 -8.90 -1.45 0.39
N ARG A 70 -7.94 -1.73 -0.49
CA ARG A 70 -6.66 -2.31 -0.10
C ARG A 70 -5.79 -1.35 0.70
N TYR A 71 -5.77 -0.06 0.37
CA TYR A 71 -5.11 0.95 1.18
C TYR A 71 -5.70 1.02 2.59
N ARG A 72 -7.02 0.87 2.78
CA ARG A 72 -7.60 0.78 4.14
C ARG A 72 -7.07 -0.42 4.92
N SER A 73 -7.01 -1.60 4.29
CA SER A 73 -6.41 -2.79 4.93
C SER A 73 -4.92 -2.58 5.24
N ALA A 74 -4.16 -1.92 4.35
CA ALA A 74 -2.77 -1.55 4.62
C ALA A 74 -2.64 -0.60 5.82
N LEU A 75 -3.56 0.36 5.95
CA LEU A 75 -3.56 1.33 7.05
C LEU A 75 -3.84 0.65 8.39
N GLU A 76 -4.78 -0.30 8.42
CA GLU A 76 -5.09 -1.10 9.61
C GLU A 76 -3.86 -1.91 10.04
N ALA A 77 -3.24 -2.63 9.11
CA ALA A 77 -2.02 -3.40 9.38
C ALA A 77 -0.85 -2.50 9.80
N ALA A 78 -0.66 -1.34 9.16
CA ALA A 78 0.39 -0.39 9.54
C ALA A 78 0.19 0.15 10.97
N ARG A 79 -1.05 0.40 11.38
CA ARG A 79 -1.38 0.83 12.75
C ARG A 79 -1.10 -0.27 13.76
N GLU A 80 -1.48 -1.51 13.46
CA GLU A 80 -1.21 -2.67 14.31
C GLU A 80 0.30 -2.92 14.46
N ALA A 81 1.06 -2.76 13.38
CA ALA A 81 2.52 -2.84 13.40
C ALA A 81 3.21 -1.63 14.07
N GLY A 82 2.48 -0.56 14.40
CA GLY A 82 3.05 0.69 14.90
C GLY A 82 3.87 1.47 13.87
N ASP A 83 3.77 1.11 12.57
CA ASP A 83 4.47 1.77 11.48
C ASP A 83 3.76 3.07 11.07
N ARG A 84 4.03 4.13 11.83
CA ARG A 84 3.49 5.47 11.59
C ARG A 84 3.94 6.05 10.24
N ALA A 85 5.13 5.67 9.74
CA ALA A 85 5.61 6.20 8.46
C ALA A 85 4.81 5.61 7.29
N LEU A 86 4.57 4.30 7.30
CA LEU A 86 3.69 3.65 6.35
C LEU A 86 2.25 4.14 6.48
N ALA A 87 1.73 4.29 7.71
CA ALA A 87 0.39 4.81 7.93
C ALA A 87 0.18 6.19 7.27
N GLY A 88 1.17 7.11 7.39
CA GLY A 88 1.10 8.41 6.73
C GLY A 88 1.08 8.32 5.21
N ARG A 89 1.94 7.49 4.61
CA ARG A 89 1.94 7.27 3.15
C ARG A 89 0.62 6.68 2.66
N VAL A 90 0.07 5.71 3.37
CA VAL A 90 -1.21 5.09 3.00
C VAL A 90 -2.38 6.07 3.13
N MET A 91 -2.36 6.97 4.12
CA MET A 91 -3.35 8.06 4.22
C MET A 91 -3.27 9.01 3.02
N GLU A 92 -2.06 9.35 2.58
CA GLU A 92 -1.85 10.15 1.37
C GLU A 92 -2.40 9.44 0.12
N SER A 93 -2.10 8.14 -0.05
CA SER A 93 -2.65 7.33 -1.14
C SER A 93 -4.18 7.22 -1.11
N LEU A 94 -4.80 7.13 0.08
CA LEU A 94 -6.25 7.17 0.22
C LEU A 94 -6.81 8.53 -0.23
N GLY A 95 -6.14 9.63 0.12
CA GLY A 95 -6.49 10.97 -0.37
C GLY A 95 -6.54 11.01 -1.89
N ALA A 96 -5.48 10.55 -2.55
CA ALA A 96 -5.37 10.51 -4.01
C ALA A 96 -6.43 9.59 -4.64
N ALA A 97 -6.69 8.42 -4.07
CA ALA A 97 -7.71 7.52 -4.57
C ALA A 97 -9.13 8.12 -4.47
N TYR A 98 -9.45 8.86 -3.40
CA TYR A 98 -10.74 9.55 -3.31
C TYR A 98 -10.82 10.78 -4.21
N GLU A 99 -9.70 11.44 -4.47
CA GLU A 99 -9.61 12.53 -5.44
C GLU A 99 -9.95 12.05 -6.85
N GLU A 100 -9.37 10.93 -7.28
CA GLU A 100 -9.65 10.31 -8.59
C GLU A 100 -11.11 9.80 -8.69
N LEU A 101 -11.74 9.47 -7.56
CA LEU A 101 -13.17 9.16 -7.48
C LEU A 101 -14.08 10.40 -7.40
N GLU A 102 -13.51 11.61 -7.49
CA GLU A 102 -14.20 12.90 -7.31
C GLU A 102 -14.92 13.04 -5.95
N ASP A 103 -14.50 12.27 -4.94
CA ASP A 103 -14.97 12.39 -3.57
C ASP A 103 -14.05 13.33 -2.78
N TRP A 104 -14.18 14.62 -3.10
CA TRP A 104 -13.34 15.68 -2.55
C TRP A 104 -13.41 15.78 -1.02
N GLN A 105 -14.56 15.42 -0.44
CA GLN A 105 -14.74 15.44 1.01
C GLN A 105 -13.88 14.38 1.69
N ARG A 106 -13.90 13.13 1.19
CA ARG A 106 -13.04 12.07 1.72
C ARG A 106 -11.57 12.29 1.38
N ALA A 107 -11.26 12.81 0.20
CA ALA A 107 -9.89 13.17 -0.18
C ALA A 107 -9.29 14.16 0.82
N ALA A 108 -10.00 15.26 1.12
CA ALA A 108 -9.56 16.27 2.07
C ALA A 108 -9.36 15.72 3.49
N ASP A 109 -10.27 14.85 3.98
CA ASP A 109 -10.11 14.20 5.28
C ASP A 109 -8.83 13.35 5.35
N TRP A 110 -8.57 12.54 4.32
CA TRP A 110 -7.38 11.69 4.29
C TRP A 110 -6.07 12.47 4.17
N TYR A 111 -6.02 13.47 3.29
CA TYR A 111 -4.86 14.37 3.21
C TYR A 111 -4.64 15.13 4.52
N GLY A 112 -5.71 15.61 5.17
CA GLY A 112 -5.63 16.27 6.47
C GLY A 112 -5.03 15.38 7.57
N ARG A 113 -5.43 14.11 7.62
CA ARG A 113 -4.87 13.12 8.55
C ARG A 113 -3.39 12.83 8.26
N ALA A 114 -3.01 12.70 7.00
CA ALA A 114 -1.61 12.51 6.60
C ALA A 114 -0.73 13.71 7.01
N LEU A 115 -1.24 14.93 6.78
CA LEU A 115 -0.58 16.18 7.18
C LEU A 115 -0.42 16.28 8.69
N ALA A 116 -1.49 16.04 9.46
CA ALA A 116 -1.45 16.08 10.92
C ALA A 116 -0.40 15.10 11.48
N LEU A 117 -0.32 13.88 10.93
CA LEU A 117 0.68 12.89 11.33
C LEU A 117 2.11 13.32 10.97
N ARG A 118 2.30 14.01 9.85
CA ARG A 118 3.61 14.56 9.45
C ARG A 118 4.04 15.69 10.39
N LEU A 119 3.12 16.60 10.72
CA LEU A 119 3.39 17.76 11.57
C LEU A 119 3.65 17.37 13.04
N SER A 120 2.94 16.37 13.57
CA SER A 120 3.22 15.85 14.91
C SER A 120 4.63 15.27 15.07
N ARG A 121 5.33 14.97 13.96
CA ARG A 121 6.76 14.58 13.97
C ARG A 121 7.71 15.79 13.99
N GLY A 122 7.26 16.95 13.50
CA GLY A 122 8.05 18.17 13.42
C GLY A 122 7.97 19.04 14.69
N GLU A 123 6.89 18.94 15.45
CA GLU A 123 6.72 19.65 16.74
C GLU A 123 7.52 19.03 17.91
N LEU A 124 8.24 17.93 17.66
CA LEU A 124 9.10 17.22 18.63
C LEU A 124 10.58 17.17 18.21
N ALA A 125 11.00 17.99 17.24
CA ALA A 125 12.38 18.06 16.75
C ALA A 125 13.15 19.24 17.35
#